data_AF-V5I7P3-F1
#
_entry.id   AF-V5I7P3-F1
#
_cell.length_a   1.000
_cell.length_b   1.000
_cell.length_c   1.000
_cell.angle_alpha   90.00
_cell.angle_beta   90.00
_cell.angle_gamma   90.00
#
_symmetry.space_group_name_H-M   'P 1'
#
loop_
_entity.id
_entity.type
_entity.pdbx_description
1 polymer ?
#
loop_
_entity_poly.entity_id
_entity_poly.type
_entity_poly.pdbx_seq_one_letter_code
_entity_poly.pdbx_strand_id
1 'polypeptide(L)'
;VILRAENVETVQAGDRYDFTGTLIVVPDVSALALPGGKTQIASRHQHPDEAEGVRGLKALGVRDLHYRMAFLACSVQPTNPKFGGIEMPLGEITPEIMKQQMTDGEWKHMYEMSHDRNLYQNMINSLFPSIHGNDEVKKGILLMLFGGVSKTTVEGTSLRGDINCCIVGDPSTAKSQFLKQVSEFSPRAVYTSGKASSAAGLTAAVVKDEETSDSVIEAGALMLADNGVCCIDEFDKMDLRDQVAIHEAMEQQTISIAKAGVRATLNARTSILAAANP
;
A
#
# COMPACT_ATOMS: atom_id res chain seq x y z
N VAL A 1 -10.30 -11.08 2.11
CA VAL A 1 -11.48 -10.32 2.57
C VAL A 1 -12.41 -10.15 1.38
N ILE A 2 -13.72 -10.25 1.55
CA ILE A 2 -14.71 -10.08 0.49
C ILE A 2 -15.51 -8.82 0.80
N LEU A 3 -15.58 -7.90 -0.16
CA LEU A 3 -16.41 -6.69 -0.12
C LEU A 3 -17.65 -6.90 -0.99
N ARG A 4 -18.76 -6.24 -0.64
CA ARG A 4 -20.01 -6.32 -1.40
C ARG A 4 -20.68 -4.95 -1.50
N ALA A 5 -21.48 -4.78 -2.55
CA ALA A 5 -22.31 -3.61 -2.81
C ALA A 5 -21.50 -2.30 -2.76
N GLU A 6 -21.92 -1.35 -1.91
CA GLU A 6 -21.39 0.00 -1.82
C GLU A 6 -19.89 0.05 -1.44
N ASN A 7 -19.35 -1.02 -0.84
CA ASN A 7 -17.95 -1.09 -0.38
C ASN A 7 -16.95 -1.53 -1.47
N VAL A 8 -17.39 -1.90 -2.68
CA VAL A 8 -16.54 -2.58 -3.68
C VAL A 8 -15.49 -1.64 -4.33
N GLU A 9 -15.65 -0.33 -4.22
CA GLU A 9 -14.73 0.66 -4.81
C GLU A 9 -14.14 1.64 -3.79
N THR A 10 -14.47 1.50 -2.50
CA THR A 10 -14.00 2.42 -1.46
C THR A 10 -12.57 2.14 -1.02
N VAL A 11 -12.01 0.99 -1.41
CA VAL A 11 -10.68 0.54 -0.98
C VAL A 11 -9.67 0.81 -2.07
N GLN A 12 -8.62 1.56 -1.72
CA GLN A 12 -7.47 1.80 -2.58
C GLN A 12 -6.27 0.96 -2.15
N ALA A 13 -5.40 0.63 -3.11
CA ALA A 13 -4.16 -0.06 -2.83
C ALA A 13 -3.22 0.84 -2.01
N GLY A 14 -2.54 0.27 -1.01
CA GLY A 14 -1.61 1.00 -0.13
C GLY A 14 -2.24 1.56 1.15
N ASP A 15 -3.57 1.58 1.24
CA ASP A 15 -4.28 2.07 2.41
C ASP A 15 -4.55 1.02 3.48
N ARG A 16 -4.58 1.48 4.73
CA ARG A 16 -4.96 0.68 5.88
C ARG A 16 -6.44 0.90 6.20
N TYR A 17 -7.18 -0.21 6.19
CA TYR A 17 -8.60 -0.22 6.50
C TYR A 17 -8.90 -1.17 7.65
N ASP A 18 -9.77 -0.71 8.54
CA ASP A 18 -10.41 -1.52 9.56
C ASP A 18 -11.67 -2.13 8.96
N PHE A 19 -11.63 -3.45 8.77
CA PHE A 19 -12.74 -4.22 8.23
C PHE A 19 -13.58 -4.79 9.37
N THR A 20 -14.86 -4.42 9.41
CA THR A 20 -15.83 -5.02 10.33
C THR A 20 -16.75 -5.95 9.55
N GLY A 21 -16.93 -7.17 10.03
CA GLY A 21 -17.67 -8.19 9.31
C GLY A 21 -17.69 -9.55 9.99
N THR A 22 -17.96 -10.57 9.20
CA THR A 22 -18.14 -11.94 9.67
C THR A 22 -17.12 -12.87 9.01
N LEU A 23 -16.51 -13.74 9.81
CA LEU A 23 -15.70 -14.84 9.30
C LEU A 23 -16.63 -15.93 8.75
N ILE A 24 -16.47 -16.26 7.47
CA ILE A 24 -17.26 -17.26 6.76
C ILE A 24 -16.39 -18.42 6.29
N VAL A 25 -17.03 -19.54 6.03
CA VAL A 25 -16.39 -20.73 5.46
C VAL A 25 -16.95 -20.90 4.05
N VAL A 26 -16.07 -20.88 3.05
CA VAL A 26 -16.43 -21.00 1.65
C VAL A 26 -15.95 -22.35 1.12
N PRO A 27 -16.80 -23.15 0.46
CA PRO A 27 -16.37 -24.40 -0.15
C PRO A 27 -15.41 -24.09 -1.30
N ASP A 28 -14.23 -24.71 -1.28
CA ASP A 28 -13.25 -24.63 -2.35
C ASP A 28 -13.54 -25.73 -3.38
N VAL A 29 -14.19 -25.31 -4.47
CA VAL A 29 -14.51 -26.19 -5.60
C VAL A 29 -13.32 -26.44 -6.53
N SER A 30 -12.24 -25.67 -6.42
CA SER A 30 -11.01 -25.86 -7.19
C SER A 30 -10.33 -27.18 -6.80
N ALA A 31 -10.41 -27.53 -5.51
CA ALA A 31 -9.95 -28.82 -4.99
C ALA A 31 -10.76 -30.02 -5.53
N LEU A 32 -11.98 -29.81 -6.04
CA LEU A 32 -12.79 -30.86 -6.66
C LEU A 32 -12.33 -31.21 -8.08
N ALA A 33 -11.54 -30.35 -8.72
CA ALA A 33 -10.99 -30.54 -10.07
C ALA A 33 -9.69 -31.37 -10.07
N LEU A 34 -9.05 -31.56 -8.92
CA LEU A 34 -7.87 -32.42 -8.78
C LEU A 34 -8.28 -33.91 -8.92
N PRO A 35 -7.74 -34.64 -9.91
CA PRO A 35 -8.05 -36.04 -10.12
C PRO A 35 -7.36 -36.88 -9.02
N GLY A 36 -8.02 -37.04 -7.87
CA GLY A 36 -7.47 -37.83 -6.76
C GLY A 36 -8.27 -37.80 -5.44
N GLY A 37 -9.28 -36.93 -5.33
CA GLY A 37 -10.14 -36.86 -4.14
C GLY A 37 -10.91 -38.17 -3.94
N LYS A 38 -10.58 -38.90 -2.85
CA LYS A 38 -11.22 -40.17 -2.49
C LYS A 38 -12.72 -39.94 -2.29
N THR A 39 -13.54 -40.64 -3.07
CA THR A 39 -14.98 -40.70 -2.89
C THR A 39 -15.30 -41.65 -1.73
N GLN A 40 -15.98 -41.18 -0.69
CA GLN A 40 -16.50 -42.06 0.37
C GLN A 40 -18.00 -42.28 0.16
N ILE A 41 -18.37 -43.46 -0.33
CA ILE A 41 -19.77 -43.90 -0.34
C ILE A 41 -20.01 -44.66 0.96
N ALA A 42 -20.73 -44.04 1.90
CA ALA A 42 -21.31 -44.75 3.03
C ALA A 42 -22.85 -44.69 2.94
N SER A 43 -23.45 -45.64 2.21
CA SER A 43 -24.87 -45.96 2.37
C SER A 43 -25.02 -47.43 2.69
N ARG A 44 -25.36 -47.74 3.94
CA ARG A 44 -25.71 -49.09 4.38
C ARG A 44 -27.13 -49.41 3.88
N HIS A 45 -27.23 -50.29 2.88
CA HIS A 45 -28.14 -51.45 2.74
C HIS A 45 -28.41 -51.79 1.26
N GLN A 46 -28.19 -53.07 0.94
CA GLN A 46 -28.36 -53.70 -0.37
C GLN A 46 -29.85 -53.89 -0.73
N HIS A 47 -30.16 -53.81 -2.02
CA HIS A 47 -31.02 -54.77 -2.71
C HIS A 47 -30.50 -54.97 -4.16
N PRO A 48 -30.40 -56.20 -4.69
CA PRO A 48 -29.85 -56.47 -6.01
C PRO A 48 -30.99 -56.70 -7.01
N ASP A 49 -31.50 -55.62 -7.60
CA ASP A 49 -32.13 -55.63 -8.93
C ASP A 49 -32.71 -54.24 -9.17
N GLU A 50 -31.98 -53.40 -9.90
CA GLU A 50 -32.63 -52.37 -10.71
C GLU A 50 -31.64 -51.81 -11.75
N ALA A 51 -32.13 -51.77 -12.98
CA ALA A 51 -31.41 -51.48 -14.21
C ALA A 51 -30.63 -50.15 -14.16
N GLU A 52 -29.52 -50.15 -14.89
CA GLU A 52 -28.60 -49.04 -15.08
C GLU A 52 -29.29 -47.86 -15.80
N GLY A 53 -29.99 -47.02 -15.03
CA GLY A 53 -30.51 -45.75 -15.50
C GLY A 53 -29.42 -44.69 -15.63
N VAL A 54 -29.67 -43.67 -16.46
CA VAL A 54 -28.77 -42.51 -16.66
C VAL A 54 -28.55 -41.79 -15.33
N ARG A 55 -27.44 -42.12 -14.64
CA ARG A 55 -27.04 -41.43 -13.41
C ARG A 55 -26.53 -40.04 -13.80
N GLY A 56 -27.40 -39.04 -13.69
CA GLY A 56 -27.02 -37.61 -13.76
C GLY A 56 -26.09 -37.20 -12.61
N LEU A 57 -26.16 -35.96 -12.11
CA LEU A 57 -25.31 -35.42 -11.02
C LEU A 57 -25.19 -36.31 -9.75
N LYS A 58 -26.06 -37.32 -9.55
CA LYS A 58 -25.91 -38.40 -8.57
C LYS A 58 -24.66 -39.29 -8.78
N ALA A 59 -24.05 -39.29 -9.96
CA ALA A 59 -22.82 -40.04 -10.26
C ALA A 59 -21.54 -39.43 -9.64
N LEU A 60 -21.60 -38.19 -9.15
CA LEU A 60 -20.42 -37.50 -8.60
C LEU A 60 -19.94 -38.04 -7.24
N GLY A 61 -20.72 -38.89 -6.57
CA GLY A 61 -20.39 -39.46 -5.27
C GLY A 61 -20.33 -38.40 -4.15
N VAL A 62 -20.13 -38.83 -2.91
CA VAL A 62 -19.76 -37.91 -1.82
C VAL A 62 -18.25 -37.70 -1.94
N ARG A 63 -17.85 -36.51 -2.37
CA ARG A 63 -16.46 -36.08 -2.43
C ARG A 63 -16.13 -35.24 -1.20
N ASP A 64 -14.90 -35.34 -0.74
CA ASP A 64 -14.39 -34.47 0.32
C ASP A 64 -14.42 -33.01 -0.14
N LEU A 65 -15.33 -32.22 0.44
CA LEU A 65 -15.35 -30.78 0.27
C LEU A 65 -14.22 -30.18 1.10
N HIS A 66 -13.28 -29.54 0.42
CA HIS A 66 -12.29 -28.70 1.09
C HIS A 66 -12.93 -27.34 1.33
N TYR A 67 -12.68 -26.78 2.52
CA TYR A 67 -13.24 -25.51 2.93
C TYR A 67 -12.12 -24.50 3.14
N ARG A 68 -12.29 -23.28 2.63
CA ARG A 68 -11.40 -22.15 2.90
C ARG A 68 -12.07 -21.14 3.81
N MET A 69 -11.31 -20.60 4.76
CA MET A 69 -11.78 -19.48 5.58
C MET A 69 -11.72 -18.20 4.76
N ALA A 70 -12.79 -17.43 4.75
CA ALA A 70 -12.84 -16.11 4.14
C ALA A 70 -13.49 -15.12 5.11
N PHE A 71 -13.11 -13.85 5.05
CA PHE A 71 -13.74 -12.80 5.86
C PHE A 71 -14.64 -11.95 4.98
N LEU A 72 -15.94 -11.92 5.27
CA LEU A 72 -16.91 -11.08 4.57
C LEU A 72 -17.05 -9.77 5.35
N ALA A 73 -16.55 -8.66 4.80
CA ALA A 73 -16.64 -7.36 5.45
C ALA A 73 -17.96 -6.66 5.07
N CYS A 74 -18.67 -6.18 6.10
CA CYS A 74 -19.91 -5.41 5.96
C CYS A 74 -19.66 -3.90 6.07
N SER A 75 -18.61 -3.49 6.78
CA SER A 75 -18.18 -2.11 6.90
C SER A 75 -16.67 -2.01 6.68
N VAL A 76 -16.27 -0.97 5.96
CA VAL A 76 -14.90 -0.61 5.69
C VAL A 76 -14.70 0.80 6.23
N GLN A 77 -13.75 0.97 7.14
CA GLN A 77 -13.36 2.29 7.64
C GLN A 77 -11.86 2.46 7.44
N PRO A 78 -11.37 3.60 6.94
CA PRO A 78 -9.94 3.86 6.94
C PRO A 78 -9.46 3.93 8.39
N THR A 79 -8.38 3.21 8.74
CA THR A 79 -7.86 3.11 10.12
C THR A 79 -7.45 4.46 10.71
N ASN A 80 -7.21 5.48 9.86
CA ASN A 80 -6.82 6.81 10.33
C ASN A 80 -7.50 7.93 9.50
N PRO A 81 -8.79 8.25 9.75
CA PRO A 81 -9.49 9.29 9.00
C PRO A 81 -8.88 10.68 9.22
N LYS A 82 -8.21 10.91 10.37
CA LYS A 82 -7.57 12.19 10.71
C LYS A 82 -6.30 12.51 9.93
N PHE A 83 -5.62 11.49 9.37
CA PHE A 83 -4.29 11.63 8.74
C PHE A 83 -4.24 11.17 7.27
N GLY A 84 -5.39 11.00 6.62
CA GLY A 84 -5.43 10.64 5.19
C GLY A 84 -6.48 9.60 4.83
N GLY A 85 -7.69 9.68 5.41
CA GLY A 85 -8.82 8.87 4.95
C GLY A 85 -9.84 9.77 4.26
N ILE A 86 -9.92 9.66 2.93
CA ILE A 86 -11.06 10.04 2.06
C ILE A 86 -11.66 11.41 2.39
N GLU A 87 -11.26 12.43 1.62
CA GLU A 87 -11.70 13.84 1.70
C GLU A 87 -10.98 14.74 2.73
N MET A 88 -9.65 14.88 2.61
CA MET A 88 -9.12 16.24 2.70
C MET A 88 -9.22 16.85 1.31
N PRO A 89 -10.08 17.86 1.07
CA PRO A 89 -10.08 18.55 -0.20
C PRO A 89 -8.66 19.06 -0.45
N LEU A 90 -8.15 18.88 -1.67
CA LEU A 90 -6.91 19.52 -2.15
C LEU A 90 -6.98 21.08 -2.14
N GLY A 91 -8.00 21.66 -1.51
CA GLY A 91 -8.07 23.09 -1.26
C GLY A 91 -7.11 23.51 -0.14
N GLU A 92 -6.80 24.80 -0.08
CA GLU A 92 -6.04 25.39 1.01
C GLU A 92 -6.68 25.00 2.35
N ILE A 93 -5.99 24.12 3.10
CA ILE A 93 -6.39 23.76 4.46
C ILE A 93 -6.30 25.04 5.29
N THR A 94 -7.42 25.72 5.46
CA THR A 94 -7.49 26.89 6.32
C THR A 94 -7.47 26.43 7.77
N PRO A 95 -6.81 27.20 8.66
CA PRO A 95 -6.73 26.86 10.09
C PRO A 95 -8.11 26.73 10.74
N GLU A 96 -9.14 27.34 10.16
CA GLU A 96 -10.53 27.30 10.60
C GLU A 96 -11.19 25.94 10.36
N ILE A 97 -10.96 25.32 9.19
CA ILE A 97 -11.46 23.97 8.88
C ILE A 97 -10.77 22.95 9.79
N MET A 98 -9.46 23.10 10.00
CA MET A 98 -8.69 22.22 10.88
C MET A 98 -9.19 22.32 12.34
N LYS A 99 -9.51 23.53 12.81
CA LYS A 99 -10.09 23.71 14.16
C LYS A 99 -11.46 23.03 14.31
N GLN A 100 -12.29 23.01 13.28
CA GLN A 100 -13.61 22.34 13.33
C GLN A 100 -13.50 20.81 13.43
N GLN A 101 -12.41 20.23 12.93
CA GLN A 101 -12.18 18.77 12.96
C GLN A 101 -11.50 18.29 14.25
N MET A 102 -10.90 19.20 15.02
CA MET A 102 -10.14 18.88 16.23
C MET A 102 -10.93 19.20 17.49
N THR A 103 -10.62 18.49 18.57
CA THR A 103 -11.17 18.83 19.89
C THR A 103 -10.49 20.09 20.45
N ASP A 104 -11.21 20.86 21.28
CA ASP A 104 -10.65 22.09 21.89
C ASP A 104 -9.37 21.83 22.70
N GLY A 105 -9.23 20.64 23.30
CA GLY A 105 -8.02 20.24 24.02
C GLY A 105 -6.83 20.00 23.09
N GLU A 106 -7.02 19.30 21.98
CA GLU A 106 -5.98 19.09 20.96
C GLU A 106 -5.54 20.44 20.35
N TRP A 107 -6.50 21.32 20.05
CA TRP A 107 -6.22 22.65 19.51
C TRP A 107 -5.36 23.49 20.47
N LYS A 108 -5.67 23.46 21.77
CA LYS A 108 -4.88 24.16 22.78
C LYS A 108 -3.43 23.68 22.80
N HIS A 109 -3.21 22.36 22.77
CA HIS A 109 -1.85 21.80 22.72
C HIS A 109 -1.13 22.19 21.41
N MET A 110 -1.81 22.17 20.26
CA MET A 110 -1.22 22.63 19.00
C MET A 110 -0.83 24.10 19.05
N TYR A 111 -1.67 24.95 19.65
CA TYR A 111 -1.38 26.37 19.82
C TYR A 111 -0.18 26.60 20.76
N GLU A 112 -0.07 25.83 21.84
CA GLU A 112 1.10 25.89 22.74
C GLU A 112 2.38 25.46 22.00
N MET A 113 2.33 24.37 21.21
CA MET A 113 3.46 23.93 20.39
C MET A 113 3.86 24.97 19.35
N SER A 114 2.91 25.63 18.68
CA SER A 114 3.21 26.60 17.63
C SER A 114 3.91 27.87 18.15
N HIS A 115 3.77 28.17 19.44
CA HIS A 115 4.41 29.32 20.09
C HIS A 115 5.80 29.00 20.67
N ASP A 116 6.20 27.73 20.70
CA ASP A 116 7.52 27.34 21.17
C ASP A 116 8.61 27.71 20.15
N ARG A 117 9.57 28.53 20.59
CA ARG A 117 10.71 28.95 19.75
C ARG A 117 11.65 27.79 19.41
N ASN A 118 11.68 26.76 20.26
CA ASN A 118 12.53 25.59 20.09
C ASN A 118 11.79 24.40 19.45
N LEU A 119 10.56 24.60 18.95
CA LEU A 119 9.73 23.55 18.37
C LEU A 119 10.49 22.71 17.34
N TYR A 120 11.23 23.37 16.45
CA TYR A 120 11.98 22.69 15.40
C TYR A 120 12.98 21.67 15.95
N GLN A 121 13.73 22.04 16.99
CA GLN A 121 14.74 21.17 17.59
C GLN A 121 14.11 20.09 18.49
N ASN A 122 13.04 20.44 19.19
CA ASN A 122 12.25 19.50 20.00
C ASN A 122 11.61 18.42 19.11
N MET A 123 11.11 18.79 17.94
CA MET A 123 10.51 17.86 16.97
C MET A 123 11.55 16.88 16.40
N ILE A 124 12.74 17.37 16.04
CA ILE A 124 13.85 16.53 15.56
C ILE A 124 14.27 15.49 16.60
N ASN A 125 14.42 15.92 17.85
CA ASN A 125 14.82 15.05 18.95
C ASN A 125 13.73 14.03 19.31
N SER A 126 12.47 14.43 19.16
CA SER A 126 11.31 13.55 19.42
C SER A 126 11.10 12.52 18.31
N LEU A 127 11.40 12.86 17.05
CA LEU A 127 11.19 11.96 15.92
C LEU A 127 12.29 10.89 15.83
N PHE A 128 13.53 11.21 16.22
CA PHE A 128 14.66 10.28 16.20
C PHE A 128 15.36 10.17 17.58
N PRO A 129 14.71 9.61 18.61
CA PRO A 129 15.29 9.50 19.95
C PRO A 129 16.43 8.47 20.02
N SER A 130 16.36 7.42 19.19
CA SER A 130 17.31 6.29 19.22
C SER A 130 18.62 6.57 18.49
N ILE A 131 18.68 7.64 17.69
CA ILE A 131 19.83 7.95 16.83
C ILE A 131 20.50 9.22 17.36
N HIS A 132 21.79 9.17 17.66
CA HIS A 132 22.56 10.32 18.13
C HIS A 132 23.36 10.96 16.97
N GLY A 133 23.37 12.29 16.92
CA GLY A 133 24.09 13.07 15.91
C GLY A 133 23.33 13.27 14.58
N ASN A 134 24.06 13.76 13.57
CA ASN A 134 23.56 14.06 12.22
C ASN A 134 22.29 14.93 12.20
N ASP A 135 22.29 16.02 12.96
CA ASP A 135 21.14 16.91 13.10
C ASP A 135 20.69 17.49 11.75
N GLU A 136 21.61 17.72 10.82
CA GLU A 136 21.29 18.21 9.47
C GLU A 136 20.49 17.19 8.65
N VAL A 137 20.82 15.90 8.76
CA VAL A 137 20.08 14.83 8.08
C VAL A 137 18.68 14.71 8.68
N LYS A 138 18.57 14.75 10.02
CA LYS A 138 17.27 14.72 10.69
C LYS A 138 16.39 15.90 10.29
N LYS A 139 16.96 17.10 10.17
CA LYS A 139 16.29 18.31 9.66
C LYS A 139 15.79 18.11 8.23
N GLY A 140 16.62 17.52 7.35
CA GLY A 140 16.25 17.23 5.97
C GLY A 140 15.09 16.24 5.86
N ILE A 141 15.13 15.14 6.64
CA ILE A 141 14.03 14.17 6.67
C ILE A 141 12.75 14.81 7.22
N LEU A 142 12.85 15.67 8.24
CA LEU A 142 11.69 16.38 8.77
C LEU A 142 11.04 17.27 7.71
N LEU A 143 11.83 18.03 6.96
CA LEU A 143 11.32 18.86 5.86
C LEU A 143 10.69 18.01 4.76
N MET A 144 11.25 16.84 4.46
CA MET A 144 10.66 15.89 3.52
C MET A 144 9.28 15.39 4.00
N LEU A 145 9.12 15.09 5.29
CA LEU A 145 7.83 14.64 5.86
C LEU A 145 6.75 15.73 5.84
N PHE A 146 7.12 17.00 6.00
CA PHE A 146 6.19 18.12 5.84
C PHE A 146 5.86 18.42 4.38
N GLY A 147 6.79 18.13 3.47
CA GLY A 147 6.65 18.39 2.04
C GLY A 147 6.55 19.88 1.72
N GLY A 148 6.09 20.17 0.51
CA GLY A 148 5.82 21.52 0.02
C GLY A 148 4.43 21.62 -0.60
N VAL A 149 4.12 22.80 -1.14
CA VAL A 149 2.81 23.04 -1.77
C VAL A 149 2.87 22.69 -3.25
N SER A 150 2.14 21.66 -3.66
CA SER A 150 1.90 21.35 -5.07
C SER A 150 1.02 22.43 -5.69
N LYS A 151 1.44 22.99 -6.84
CA LYS A 151 0.74 24.09 -7.49
C LYS A 151 0.39 23.72 -8.92
N THR A 152 -0.82 24.03 -9.36
CA THR A 152 -1.18 23.92 -10.78
C THR A 152 -0.97 25.27 -11.46
N THR A 153 -0.22 25.29 -12.56
CA THR A 153 -0.07 26.50 -13.38
C THR A 153 -1.39 26.81 -14.10
N VAL A 154 -1.51 28.05 -14.59
CA VAL A 154 -2.66 28.47 -15.43
C VAL A 154 -2.77 27.65 -16.73
N GLU A 155 -1.69 27.00 -17.15
CA GLU A 155 -1.62 26.13 -18.33
C GLU A 155 -2.06 24.68 -18.02
N GLY A 156 -2.43 24.37 -16.78
CA GLY A 156 -2.89 23.05 -16.37
C GLY A 156 -1.79 22.05 -16.01
N THR A 157 -0.52 22.48 -15.99
CA THR A 157 0.60 21.64 -15.56
C THR A 157 0.69 21.63 -14.04
N SER A 158 0.74 20.45 -13.43
CA SER A 158 1.01 20.29 -12.01
C SER A 158 2.50 20.43 -11.72
N LEU A 159 2.86 21.39 -10.87
CA LEU A 159 4.18 21.54 -10.28
C LEU A 159 4.22 20.76 -8.97
N ARG A 160 5.24 19.91 -8.86
CA ARG A 160 5.50 19.08 -7.70
C ARG A 160 5.88 19.90 -6.47
N GLY A 161 5.21 19.65 -5.35
CA GLY A 161 5.56 20.19 -4.03
C GLY A 161 6.43 19.25 -3.18
N ASP A 162 6.47 17.96 -3.51
CA ASP A 162 7.14 16.95 -2.70
C ASP A 162 8.67 17.02 -2.83
N ILE A 163 9.36 16.81 -1.70
CA ILE A 163 10.82 16.85 -1.63
C ILE A 163 11.35 15.42 -1.68
N ASN A 164 12.36 15.16 -2.50
CA ASN A 164 13.15 13.92 -2.45
C ASN A 164 14.43 14.16 -1.65
N CYS A 165 14.81 13.19 -0.82
CA CYS A 165 16.04 13.25 -0.04
C CYS A 165 16.90 12.01 -0.33
N CYS A 166 18.21 12.22 -0.48
CA CYS A 166 19.17 11.13 -0.64
C CYS A 166 20.27 11.28 0.41
N ILE A 167 20.51 10.21 1.16
CA ILE A 167 21.51 10.15 2.22
C ILE A 167 22.68 9.29 1.73
N VAL A 168 23.82 9.92 1.53
CA VAL A 168 25.07 9.25 1.16
C VAL A 168 26.05 9.35 2.31
N GLY A 169 26.73 8.26 2.63
CA GLY A 169 27.73 8.24 3.71
C GLY A 169 28.37 6.88 3.88
N ASP A 170 29.34 6.76 4.79
CA ASP A 170 30.02 5.49 5.02
C ASP A 170 29.08 4.41 5.59
N PRO A 171 29.43 3.13 5.46
CA PRO A 171 28.74 2.05 6.17
C PRO A 171 28.70 2.31 7.68
N SER A 172 27.70 1.76 8.36
CA SER A 172 27.53 1.87 9.84
C SER A 172 27.17 3.27 10.38
N THR A 173 26.75 4.21 9.53
CA THR A 173 26.29 5.57 9.92
C THR A 173 24.79 5.65 10.27
N ALA A 174 24.15 4.51 10.58
CA ALA A 174 22.71 4.40 10.90
C ALA A 174 21.73 4.85 9.78
N LYS A 175 22.17 5.01 8.53
CA LYS A 175 21.31 5.38 7.38
C LYS A 175 20.07 4.51 7.25
N SER A 176 20.23 3.18 7.19
CA SER A 176 19.09 2.25 7.11
C SER A 176 18.17 2.33 8.34
N GLN A 177 18.68 2.78 9.50
CA GLN A 177 17.84 2.98 10.68
C GLN A 177 16.93 4.19 10.53
N PHE A 178 17.40 5.28 9.90
CA PHE A 178 16.54 6.41 9.55
C PHE A 178 15.39 5.98 8.63
N LEU A 179 15.69 5.19 7.59
CA LEU A 179 14.69 4.72 6.63
C LEU A 179 13.63 3.84 7.30
N LYS A 180 14.06 2.89 8.14
CA LYS A 180 13.15 2.01 8.90
C LYS A 180 12.24 2.81 9.83
N GLN A 181 12.81 3.77 10.57
CA GLN A 181 12.04 4.58 11.49
C GLN A 181 11.01 5.47 10.77
N VAL A 182 11.37 6.05 9.62
CA VAL A 182 10.44 6.81 8.78
C VAL A 182 9.32 5.92 8.24
N SER A 183 9.65 4.69 7.82
CA SER A 183 8.66 3.74 7.31
C SER A 183 7.65 3.26 8.36
N GLU A 184 8.06 3.24 9.63
CA GLU A 184 7.20 2.87 10.75
C GLU A 184 6.38 4.07 11.26
N PHE A 185 6.93 5.28 11.17
CA PHE A 185 6.28 6.51 11.60
C PHE A 185 5.18 6.97 10.63
N SER A 186 5.45 6.93 9.31
CA SER A 186 4.52 7.43 8.30
C SER A 186 3.45 6.38 7.94
N PRO A 187 2.15 6.74 7.92
CA PRO A 187 1.06 5.79 7.71
C PRO A 187 1.05 5.16 6.31
N ARG A 188 1.57 5.88 5.30
CA ARG A 188 1.70 5.44 3.91
C ARG A 188 3.18 5.40 3.50
N ALA A 189 3.99 4.67 4.24
CA ALA A 189 5.39 4.49 3.88
C ALA A 189 5.74 3.03 3.57
N VAL A 190 6.54 2.87 2.53
CA VAL A 190 7.02 1.56 2.06
C VAL A 190 8.55 1.56 2.14
N TYR A 191 9.09 0.56 2.82
CA TYR A 191 10.52 0.31 2.86
C TYR A 191 10.88 -0.77 1.86
N THR A 192 11.85 -0.49 1.00
CA THR A 192 12.35 -1.47 0.04
C THR A 192 13.87 -1.37 -0.15
N SER A 193 14.50 -2.48 -0.52
CA SER A 193 15.92 -2.51 -0.88
C SER A 193 16.05 -2.43 -2.40
N GLY A 194 16.95 -1.58 -2.90
CA GLY A 194 17.22 -1.42 -4.32
C GLY A 194 17.76 -2.68 -5.00
N LYS A 195 18.33 -3.61 -4.23
CA LYS A 195 18.77 -4.92 -4.73
C LYS A 195 17.65 -5.97 -4.75
N ALA A 196 16.75 -5.92 -3.76
CA ALA A 196 15.63 -6.86 -3.65
C ALA A 196 14.44 -6.46 -4.52
N SER A 197 14.36 -5.20 -4.92
CA SER A 197 13.31 -4.68 -5.78
C SER A 197 13.72 -4.79 -7.24
N SER A 198 12.82 -5.29 -8.08
CA SER A 198 12.91 -5.16 -9.52
C SER A 198 12.08 -3.98 -10.02
N ALA A 199 12.26 -3.53 -11.26
CA ALA A 199 11.40 -2.50 -11.88
C ALA A 199 9.91 -2.83 -11.73
N ALA A 200 9.54 -4.11 -11.86
CA ALA A 200 8.16 -4.56 -11.69
C ALA A 200 7.66 -4.38 -10.24
N GLY A 201 8.50 -4.67 -9.25
CA GLY A 201 8.20 -4.48 -7.84
C GLY A 201 8.18 -3.02 -7.39
N LEU A 202 8.94 -2.13 -8.04
CA LEU A 202 8.94 -0.70 -7.76
C LEU A 202 7.74 0.02 -8.39
N THR A 203 7.43 -0.32 -9.65
CA THR A 203 6.42 0.39 -10.45
C THR A 203 5.08 -0.32 -10.44
N ALA A 204 4.77 -1.09 -11.47
CA ALA A 204 3.65 -2.02 -11.49
C ALA A 204 3.96 -3.18 -12.44
N ALA A 205 3.37 -4.34 -12.15
CA ALA A 205 3.45 -5.52 -12.98
C ALA A 205 2.10 -5.79 -13.63
N VAL A 206 2.10 -6.35 -14.84
CA VAL A 206 0.88 -6.89 -15.45
C VAL A 206 0.93 -8.39 -15.29
N VAL A 207 0.04 -8.94 -14.47
CA VAL A 207 -0.06 -10.35 -14.15
C VAL A 207 -1.36 -10.87 -14.73
N LYS A 208 -1.34 -12.07 -15.31
CA LYS A 208 -2.55 -12.72 -15.79
C LYS A 208 -3.19 -13.48 -14.65
N ASP A 209 -4.44 -13.17 -14.33
CA ASP A 209 -5.20 -13.90 -13.33
C ASP A 209 -5.58 -15.29 -13.88
N GLU A 210 -5.34 -16.34 -13.08
CA GLU A 210 -5.62 -17.73 -13.48
C GLU A 210 -7.12 -18.05 -13.45
N GLU A 211 -7.91 -17.38 -12.61
CA GLU A 211 -9.36 -17.63 -12.51
C GLU A 211 -10.13 -16.98 -13.67
N THR A 212 -9.79 -15.74 -14.02
CA THR A 212 -10.50 -14.96 -15.06
C THR A 212 -9.81 -14.99 -16.43
N SER A 213 -8.54 -15.41 -16.50
CA SER A 213 -7.68 -15.27 -17.69
C SER A 213 -7.49 -13.83 -18.16
N ASP A 214 -7.87 -12.83 -17.35
CA ASP A 214 -7.70 -11.42 -17.66
C ASP A 214 -6.36 -10.89 -17.11
N SER A 215 -5.81 -9.88 -17.79
CA SER A 215 -4.59 -9.19 -17.36
C SER A 215 -4.93 -8.17 -16.29
N VAL A 216 -4.47 -8.40 -15.06
CA VAL A 216 -4.62 -7.51 -13.91
C VAL A 216 -3.33 -6.74 -13.68
N ILE A 217 -3.44 -5.49 -13.23
CA ILE A 217 -2.28 -4.66 -12.85
C ILE A 217 -2.04 -4.84 -11.35
N GLU A 218 -0.85 -5.31 -10.99
CA GLU A 218 -0.37 -5.38 -9.62
C GLU A 218 0.45 -4.11 -9.32
N ALA A 219 0.02 -3.36 -8.31
CA ALA A 219 0.68 -2.14 -7.87
C ALA A 219 2.00 -2.45 -7.17
N GLY A 220 3.07 -1.76 -7.58
CA GLY A 220 4.38 -1.84 -6.93
C GLY A 220 4.54 -0.85 -5.78
N ALA A 221 5.72 -0.86 -5.18
CA ALA A 221 6.06 -0.10 -3.97
C ALA A 221 5.78 1.41 -4.08
N LEU A 222 6.10 2.04 -5.23
CA LEU A 222 5.89 3.47 -5.43
C LEU A 222 4.39 3.83 -5.50
N MET A 223 3.58 2.99 -6.10
CA MET A 223 2.14 3.23 -6.18
C MET A 223 1.45 3.01 -4.82
N LEU A 224 1.90 2.01 -4.06
CA LEU A 224 1.40 1.73 -2.72
C LEU A 224 1.74 2.87 -1.73
N ALA A 225 2.78 3.64 -2.01
CA ALA A 225 3.22 4.77 -1.20
C ALA A 225 2.62 6.13 -1.64
N ASP A 226 1.57 6.16 -2.49
CA ASP A 226 0.95 7.42 -2.96
C ASP A 226 0.53 8.35 -1.80
N ASN A 227 0.88 9.64 -1.89
CA ASN A 227 0.81 10.66 -0.83
C ASN A 227 1.60 10.34 0.45
N GLY A 228 2.66 9.53 0.34
CA GLY A 228 3.51 9.17 1.45
C GLY A 228 4.98 9.12 1.07
N VAL A 229 5.72 8.20 1.70
CA VAL A 229 7.19 8.12 1.57
C VAL A 229 7.62 6.73 1.11
N CYS A 230 8.35 6.67 0.01
CA CYS A 230 9.03 5.46 -0.43
C CYS A 230 10.50 5.50 0.02
N CYS A 231 10.85 4.64 0.96
CA CYS A 231 12.21 4.49 1.47
C CYS A 231 12.95 3.43 0.64
N ILE A 232 14.04 3.81 -0.01
CA ILE A 232 14.88 2.92 -0.83
C ILE A 232 16.28 2.82 -0.22
N ASP A 233 16.62 1.65 0.30
CA ASP A 233 17.98 1.37 0.78
C ASP A 233 18.85 0.79 -0.34
N GLU A 234 20.17 0.90 -0.21
CA GLU A 234 21.16 0.42 -1.19
C GLU A 234 20.90 0.94 -2.62
N PHE A 235 20.61 2.24 -2.74
CA PHE A 235 20.32 2.86 -4.03
C PHE A 235 21.47 2.72 -5.04
N ASP A 236 22.71 2.62 -4.55
CA ASP A 236 23.91 2.37 -5.37
C ASP A 236 23.97 0.95 -5.96
N LYS A 237 23.22 -0.01 -5.42
CA LYS A 237 23.17 -1.40 -5.89
C LYS A 237 22.02 -1.69 -6.84
N MET A 238 21.22 -0.68 -7.16
CA MET A 238 20.08 -0.82 -8.05
C MET A 238 20.53 -0.94 -9.51
N ASP A 239 19.86 -1.82 -10.26
CA ASP A 239 20.12 -1.97 -11.69
C ASP A 239 19.69 -0.72 -12.49
N LEU A 240 20.42 -0.42 -13.57
CA LEU A 240 20.15 0.77 -14.40
C LEU A 240 18.72 0.80 -14.96
N ARG A 241 18.13 -0.37 -15.23
CA ARG A 241 16.75 -0.47 -15.74
C ARG A 241 15.72 -0.02 -14.69
N ASP A 242 15.98 -0.32 -13.43
CA ASP A 242 15.11 0.00 -12.32
C ASP A 242 15.23 1.49 -11.96
N GLN A 243 16.45 2.05 -12.08
CA GLN A 243 16.68 3.49 -11.94
C GLN A 243 15.91 4.31 -12.98
N VAL A 244 15.91 3.88 -14.25
CA VAL A 244 15.15 4.55 -15.32
C VAL A 244 13.65 4.53 -15.04
N ALA A 245 13.13 3.45 -14.47
CA ALA A 245 11.72 3.32 -14.14
C ALA A 245 11.27 4.31 -13.05
N ILE A 246 12.17 4.66 -12.12
CA ILE A 246 11.88 5.62 -11.05
C ILE A 246 11.91 7.08 -11.54
N HIS A 247 12.67 7.40 -12.60
CA HIS A 247 12.78 8.77 -13.11
C HIS A 247 11.44 9.38 -13.52
N GLU A 248 10.56 8.58 -14.14
CA GLU A 248 9.20 9.01 -14.50
C GLU A 248 8.39 9.36 -13.25
N ALA A 249 8.42 8.50 -12.23
CA ALA A 249 7.74 8.73 -10.97
C ALA A 249 8.29 9.96 -10.21
N MET A 250 9.60 10.18 -10.23
CA MET A 250 10.24 11.32 -9.54
C MET A 250 9.89 12.67 -10.16
N GLU A 251 9.75 12.72 -11.47
CA GLU A 251 9.53 13.96 -12.22
C GLU A 251 8.03 14.24 -12.41
N GLN A 252 7.28 13.26 -12.92
CA GLN A 252 5.88 13.43 -13.30
C GLN A 252 4.90 13.03 -12.20
N GLN A 253 5.37 12.35 -11.14
CA GLN A 253 4.52 11.79 -10.08
C GLN A 253 3.43 10.83 -10.61
N THR A 254 3.67 10.28 -11.79
CA THR A 254 2.83 9.31 -12.48
C THR A 254 3.71 8.27 -13.15
N ILE A 255 3.19 7.07 -13.32
CA ILE A 255 3.85 5.98 -14.03
C ILE A 255 2.91 5.51 -15.12
N SER A 256 3.37 5.54 -16.37
CA SER A 256 2.65 5.05 -17.52
C SER A 256 3.12 3.65 -17.91
N ILE A 257 2.17 2.72 -17.99
CA ILE A 257 2.44 1.33 -18.34
C ILE A 257 1.65 0.96 -19.59
N ALA A 258 2.35 0.47 -20.59
CA ALA A 258 1.79 -0.10 -21.81
C ALA A 258 2.33 -1.52 -22.00
N LYS A 259 1.65 -2.51 -21.43
CA LYS A 259 2.05 -3.93 -21.49
C LYS A 259 0.82 -4.83 -21.65
N ALA A 260 1.00 -5.95 -22.34
CA ALA A 260 -0.04 -6.98 -22.54
C ALA A 260 -1.41 -6.44 -23.01
N GLY A 261 -1.39 -5.42 -23.88
CA GLY A 261 -2.60 -4.78 -24.42
C GLY A 261 -3.29 -3.79 -23.49
N VAL A 262 -2.79 -3.61 -22.26
CA VAL A 262 -3.31 -2.65 -21.29
C VAL A 262 -2.44 -1.39 -21.31
N ARG A 263 -3.08 -0.24 -21.52
CA ARG A 263 -2.47 1.08 -21.39
C ARG A 263 -3.12 1.78 -20.20
N ALA A 264 -2.36 1.96 -19.12
CA ALA A 264 -2.82 2.61 -17.90
C ALA A 264 -1.78 3.64 -17.43
N THR A 265 -2.27 4.73 -16.86
CA THR A 265 -1.43 5.71 -16.16
C THR A 265 -1.85 5.70 -14.70
N LEU A 266 -0.86 5.51 -13.83
CA LEU A 266 -1.05 5.30 -12.40
C LEU A 266 -0.36 6.44 -11.66
N ASN A 267 -0.99 6.95 -10.60
CA ASN A 267 -0.43 8.03 -9.82
C ASN A 267 0.59 7.48 -8.81
N ALA A 268 1.68 8.21 -8.60
CA ALA A 268 2.76 7.89 -7.68
C ALA A 268 3.28 9.17 -7.03
N ARG A 269 2.40 9.91 -6.34
CA ARG A 269 2.75 11.16 -5.63
C ARG A 269 3.47 10.84 -4.35
N THR A 270 4.74 10.48 -4.46
CA THR A 270 5.53 10.00 -3.31
C THR A 270 6.79 10.80 -3.15
N SER A 271 7.19 11.06 -1.91
CA SER A 271 8.54 11.48 -1.59
C SER A 271 9.46 10.27 -1.54
N ILE A 272 10.60 10.34 -2.20
CA ILE A 272 11.61 9.29 -2.17
C ILE A 272 12.68 9.65 -1.14
N LEU A 273 12.91 8.73 -0.19
CA LEU A 273 14.03 8.75 0.73
C LEU A 273 15.02 7.66 0.35
N ALA A 274 16.13 8.03 -0.28
CA ALA A 274 17.16 7.09 -0.71
C ALA A 274 18.33 7.04 0.28
N ALA A 275 18.91 5.86 0.47
CA ALA A 275 20.21 5.70 1.11
C ALA A 275 21.19 5.01 0.14
N ALA A 276 22.38 5.57 0.01
CA ALA A 276 23.45 5.02 -0.82
C ALA A 276 24.77 4.96 -0.05
N ASN A 277 25.62 4.01 -0.41
CA ASN A 277 27.02 3.98 0.03
C ASN A 277 27.92 4.57 -1.07
N PRO A 278 29.01 5.27 -0.71
CA PRO A 278 30.03 5.71 -1.65
C PRO A 278 30.81 4.53 -2.25
#